data_AF-A0A2D8RXZ0-F1
#
_entry.id   AF-A0A2D8RXZ0-F1
#
_cell.length_a   1.000
_cell.length_b   1.000
_cell.length_c   1.000
_cell.angle_alpha   90.00
_cell.angle_beta   90.00
_cell.angle_gamma   90.00
#
_symmetry.space_group_name_H-M   'P 1'
#
loop_
_entity.id
_entity.type
_entity.pdbx_description
1 polymer ?
#
loop_
_entity_poly.entity_id
_entity_poly.type
_entity_poly.pdbx_seq_one_letter_code
_entity_poly.pdbx_strand_id
1 'polypeptide(L)'
;MAFPKDDKTPEFESLIAQAEAAVEALRDTYRQQLVADVEELGAIWTRYENGASVEETLEALHSIAHNIKGQGGSFGYDLVTEIGASFCDYLRSAEPRTPEELNIVHMHIRMLKTVSDHDISGDGGDVGRRIVEKLQLLTGRAED
;
A
#
# COMPACT_ATOMS: atom_id res chain seq x y z
N MET A 1 2.45 -59.94 -0.56
CA MET A 1 1.71 -58.98 0.27
C MET A 1 1.88 -57.62 -0.39
N ALA A 2 0.89 -57.14 -1.12
CA ALA A 2 0.97 -55.86 -1.82
C ALA A 2 0.63 -54.75 -0.82
N PHE A 3 1.58 -53.85 -0.57
CA PHE A 3 1.30 -52.61 0.14
C PHE A 3 0.42 -51.74 -0.77
N PRO A 4 -0.72 -51.21 -0.28
CA PRO A 4 -1.51 -50.27 -1.05
C PRO A 4 -0.66 -49.02 -1.32
N LYS A 5 -0.40 -48.74 -2.59
CA LYS A 5 0.27 -47.52 -3.05
C LYS A 5 -0.75 -46.38 -3.02
N ASP A 6 -0.41 -45.35 -2.25
CA ASP A 6 -0.73 -43.93 -2.45
C ASP A 6 -1.92 -43.60 -3.38
N ASP A 7 -3.12 -43.58 -2.81
CA ASP A 7 -4.34 -43.03 -3.44
C ASP A 7 -4.67 -41.61 -2.94
N LYS A 8 -3.90 -41.08 -1.98
CA LYS A 8 -4.13 -39.76 -1.34
C LYS A 8 -3.33 -38.60 -1.94
N THR A 9 -2.31 -38.90 -2.74
CA THR A 9 -1.43 -37.90 -3.36
C THR A 9 -2.15 -36.97 -4.33
N PRO A 10 -3.00 -37.44 -5.26
CA PRO A 10 -3.68 -36.55 -6.21
C PRO A 10 -4.77 -35.68 -5.56
N GLU A 11 -5.41 -36.15 -4.48
CA GLU A 11 -6.39 -35.37 -3.72
C GLU A 11 -5.70 -34.26 -2.91
N PHE A 12 -4.55 -34.55 -2.31
CA PHE A 12 -3.74 -33.56 -1.58
C PHE A 12 -3.12 -32.50 -2.52
N GLU A 13 -2.60 -32.91 -3.68
CA GLU A 13 -2.11 -31.99 -4.71
C GLU A 13 -3.23 -31.06 -5.22
N SER A 14 -4.44 -31.58 -5.43
CA SER A 14 -5.62 -30.79 -5.81
C SER A 14 -6.03 -29.78 -4.72
N LEU A 15 -5.92 -30.16 -3.44
CA LEU A 15 -6.20 -29.24 -2.33
C LEU A 15 -5.18 -28.10 -2.25
N ILE A 16 -3.90 -28.40 -2.48
CA ILE A 16 -2.85 -27.37 -2.55
C ILE A 16 -3.11 -26.42 -3.72
N ALA A 17 -3.38 -26.96 -4.91
CA ALA A 17 -3.67 -26.14 -6.09
C ALA A 17 -4.88 -25.23 -5.91
N GLN A 18 -5.95 -25.71 -5.27
CA GLN A 18 -7.12 -24.90 -4.94
C GLN A 18 -6.79 -23.79 -3.93
N ALA A 19 -5.95 -24.09 -2.92
CA ALA A 19 -5.50 -23.10 -1.95
C ALA A 19 -4.65 -22.00 -2.61
N GLU A 20 -3.71 -22.37 -3.48
CA GLU A 20 -2.88 -21.43 -4.23
C GLU A 20 -3.73 -20.54 -5.16
N ALA A 21 -4.69 -21.12 -5.88
CA ALA A 21 -5.60 -20.37 -6.73
C ALA A 21 -6.48 -19.38 -5.94
N ALA A 22 -6.94 -19.78 -4.75
CA ALA A 22 -7.70 -18.89 -3.88
C ALA A 22 -6.84 -17.72 -3.35
N VAL A 23 -5.58 -17.98 -2.99
CA VAL A 23 -4.63 -16.93 -2.58
C VAL A 23 -4.37 -15.95 -3.72
N GLU A 24 -4.19 -16.43 -4.95
CA GLU A 24 -3.97 -15.57 -6.11
C GLU A 24 -5.19 -14.70 -6.43
N ALA A 25 -6.40 -15.25 -6.38
CA ALA A 25 -7.62 -14.47 -6.57
C ALA A 25 -7.78 -13.35 -5.53
N LEU A 26 -7.37 -13.60 -4.27
CA LEU A 26 -7.37 -12.59 -3.23
C LEU A 26 -6.33 -11.49 -3.49
N ARG A 27 -5.14 -11.85 -4.00
CA ARG A 27 -4.11 -10.88 -4.42
C ARG A 27 -4.58 -9.99 -5.56
N ASP A 28 -5.26 -10.55 -6.56
CA ASP A 28 -5.84 -9.80 -7.66
C ASP A 28 -6.91 -8.82 -7.18
N THR A 29 -7.76 -9.27 -6.26
CA THR A 29 -8.78 -8.41 -5.64
C THR A 29 -8.12 -7.25 -4.90
N TYR A 30 -7.08 -7.53 -4.11
CA TYR A 30 -6.34 -6.49 -3.40
C TYR A 30 -5.66 -5.49 -4.36
N ARG A 31 -5.04 -5.98 -5.43
CA ARG A 31 -4.42 -5.12 -6.46
C ARG A 31 -5.43 -4.15 -7.06
N GLN A 32 -6.63 -4.62 -7.40
CA GLN A 32 -7.69 -3.77 -7.92
C GLN A 32 -8.13 -2.71 -6.90
N GLN A 33 -8.24 -3.10 -5.63
CA GLN A 33 -8.54 -2.17 -4.55
C GLN A 33 -7.44 -1.11 -4.38
N LEU A 34 -6.17 -1.52 -4.43
CA LEU A 34 -5.03 -0.60 -4.33
C LEU A 34 -5.03 0.44 -5.45
N VAL A 35 -5.32 0.03 -6.69
CA VAL A 35 -5.45 0.96 -7.83
C VAL A 35 -6.57 1.98 -7.55
N ALA A 36 -7.73 1.52 -7.09
CA ALA A 36 -8.86 2.40 -6.77
C ALA A 36 -8.52 3.40 -5.64
N ASP A 37 -7.89 2.92 -4.57
CA ASP A 37 -7.47 3.76 -3.43
C ASP A 37 -6.47 4.84 -3.89
N VAL A 38 -5.50 4.47 -4.74
CA VAL A 38 -4.50 5.40 -5.28
C VAL A 38 -5.13 6.44 -6.22
N GLU A 39 -6.09 6.03 -7.06
CA GLU A 39 -6.86 6.95 -7.89
C GLU A 39 -7.65 7.93 -7.04
N GLU A 40 -8.25 7.46 -5.94
CA GLU A 40 -8.98 8.30 -5.00
C GLU A 40 -8.07 9.31 -4.30
N LEU A 41 -6.87 8.90 -3.85
CA LEU A 41 -5.86 9.83 -3.30
C LEU A 41 -5.52 10.94 -4.29
N GLY A 42 -5.31 10.59 -5.57
CA GLY A 42 -5.04 11.57 -6.63
C GLY A 42 -6.21 12.52 -6.87
N ALA A 43 -7.45 12.01 -6.82
CA ALA A 43 -8.65 12.82 -6.95
C ALA A 43 -8.85 13.78 -5.77
N ILE A 44 -8.58 13.33 -4.53
CA ILE A 44 -8.59 14.20 -3.34
C ILE A 44 -7.57 15.33 -3.50
N TRP A 45 -6.33 15.00 -3.90
CA TRP A 45 -5.29 16.00 -4.14
C TRP A 45 -5.67 17.01 -5.23
N THR A 46 -6.28 16.54 -6.32
CA THR A 46 -6.77 17.41 -7.40
C THR A 46 -7.85 18.38 -6.88
N ARG A 47 -8.74 17.94 -5.97
CA ARG A 47 -9.73 18.84 -5.36
C ARG A 47 -9.08 19.91 -4.50
N TYR A 48 -8.03 19.56 -3.75
CA TYR A 48 -7.21 20.51 -3.02
C TYR A 48 -6.59 21.58 -3.93
N GLU A 49 -5.98 21.17 -5.05
CA GLU A 49 -5.42 22.11 -6.04
C GLU A 49 -6.46 23.04 -6.66
N ASN A 50 -7.74 22.61 -6.68
CA ASN A 50 -8.87 23.41 -7.14
C ASN A 50 -9.55 24.24 -6.03
N GLY A 51 -8.96 24.31 -4.84
CA GLY A 51 -9.38 25.20 -3.75
C GLY A 51 -10.20 24.55 -2.64
N ALA A 52 -10.21 23.22 -2.51
CA ALA A 52 -10.75 22.57 -1.31
C ALA A 52 -9.93 22.94 -0.06
N SER A 53 -10.56 22.86 1.13
CA SER A 53 -9.87 23.18 2.37
C SER A 53 -8.75 22.18 2.66
N VAL A 54 -7.71 22.64 3.35
CA VAL A 54 -6.59 21.78 3.76
C VAL A 54 -7.10 20.72 4.74
N GLU A 55 -7.95 21.11 5.68
CA GLU A 55 -8.47 20.24 6.73
C GLU A 55 -9.28 19.07 6.15
N GLU A 56 -10.25 19.34 5.28
CA GLU A 56 -11.06 18.30 4.62
C GLU A 56 -10.20 17.39 3.75
N THR A 57 -9.19 17.96 3.09
CA THR A 57 -8.24 17.21 2.25
C THR A 57 -7.44 16.23 3.11
N LEU A 58 -6.84 16.68 4.20
CA LEU A 58 -6.00 15.84 5.05
C LEU A 58 -6.82 14.73 5.73
N GLU A 59 -8.05 15.02 6.17
CA GLU A 59 -8.96 14.02 6.73
C GLU A 59 -9.30 12.93 5.70
N ALA A 60 -9.68 13.32 4.49
CA ALA A 60 -9.99 12.39 3.41
C ALA A 60 -8.77 11.53 3.04
N LEU A 61 -7.59 12.13 2.90
CA LEU A 61 -6.34 11.41 2.63
C LEU A 61 -6.00 10.41 3.74
N HIS A 62 -6.21 10.79 5.00
CA HIS A 62 -5.90 9.93 6.15
C HIS A 62 -6.78 8.69 6.17
N SER A 63 -8.06 8.81 5.82
CA SER A 63 -8.98 7.67 5.69
C SER A 63 -8.47 6.64 4.67
N ILE A 64 -8.09 7.10 3.47
CA ILE A 64 -7.60 6.22 2.42
C ILE A 64 -6.22 5.63 2.77
N ALA A 65 -5.31 6.43 3.33
CA ALA A 65 -4.02 5.94 3.81
C ALA A 65 -4.17 4.83 4.86
N HIS A 66 -5.18 4.92 5.74
CA HIS A 66 -5.49 3.88 6.72
C HIS A 66 -5.93 2.57 6.07
N ASN A 67 -6.77 2.63 5.03
CA ASN A 67 -7.22 1.46 4.28
C ASN A 67 -6.04 0.76 3.59
N ILE A 68 -5.21 1.53 2.88
CA ILE A 68 -4.01 1.04 2.18
C ILE A 68 -3.07 0.33 3.17
N LYS A 69 -2.81 0.95 4.34
CA LYS A 69 -1.97 0.37 5.39
C LYS A 69 -2.48 -1.01 5.84
N GLY A 70 -3.78 -1.11 6.12
CA GLY A 70 -4.38 -2.26 6.80
C GLY A 70 -4.48 -3.53 5.96
N GLN A 71 -4.32 -3.43 4.63
CA GLN A 71 -4.64 -4.53 3.71
C GLN A 71 -3.41 -5.14 3.00
N GLY A 72 -2.30 -4.41 2.83
CA GLY A 72 -1.18 -4.85 1.97
C GLY A 72 -0.35 -6.04 2.48
N GLY A 73 0.02 -6.05 3.77
CA GLY A 73 0.90 -7.10 4.32
C GLY A 73 0.33 -8.52 4.23
N SER A 74 -1.00 -8.67 4.28
CA SER A 74 -1.66 -9.99 4.15
C SER A 74 -1.55 -10.59 2.74
N PHE A 75 -1.30 -9.76 1.72
CA PHE A 75 -1.27 -10.19 0.32
C PHE A 75 0.12 -10.11 -0.30
N GLY A 76 1.14 -9.73 0.48
CA GLY A 76 2.53 -9.62 0.04
C GLY A 76 2.83 -8.30 -0.64
N TYR A 77 2.25 -7.19 -0.16
CA TYR A 77 2.57 -5.82 -0.59
C TYR A 77 3.13 -5.01 0.58
N ASP A 78 4.24 -5.49 1.14
CA ASP A 78 4.85 -4.94 2.35
C ASP A 78 5.24 -3.47 2.19
N LEU A 79 5.81 -3.12 1.03
CA LEU A 79 6.16 -1.74 0.69
C LEU A 79 4.94 -0.81 0.69
N VAL A 80 3.79 -1.27 0.17
CA VAL A 80 2.54 -0.48 0.16
C VAL A 80 2.07 -0.23 1.60
N THR A 81 2.10 -1.26 2.44
CA THR A 81 1.76 -1.14 3.86
C THR A 81 2.70 -0.17 4.58
N GLU A 82 4.00 -0.21 4.29
CA GLU A 82 4.99 0.69 4.90
C GLU A 82 4.78 2.15 4.49
N ILE A 83 4.58 2.42 3.19
CA ILE A 83 4.29 3.78 2.70
C ILE A 83 2.97 4.28 3.29
N GLY A 84 1.92 3.45 3.31
CA GLY A 84 0.63 3.79 3.91
C GLY A 84 0.73 4.09 5.40
N ALA A 85 1.54 3.34 6.14
CA ALA A 85 1.81 3.59 7.55
C ALA A 85 2.53 4.92 7.78
N SER A 86 3.62 5.17 7.02
CA SER A 86 4.33 6.46 7.05
C SER A 86 3.39 7.61 6.75
N PHE A 87 2.53 7.45 5.73
CA PHE A 87 1.61 8.50 5.32
C PHE A 87 0.54 8.79 6.38
N CYS A 88 -0.07 7.74 6.94
CA CYS A 88 -1.04 7.84 8.03
C CYS A 88 -0.44 8.56 9.26
N ASP A 89 0.79 8.18 9.65
CA ASP A 89 1.49 8.84 10.75
C ASP A 89 1.79 10.31 10.43
N TYR A 90 2.25 10.60 9.21
CA TYR A 90 2.55 11.95 8.77
C TYR A 90 1.31 12.84 8.78
N LEU A 91 0.16 12.32 8.36
CA LEU A 91 -1.12 13.04 8.32
C LEU A 91 -1.73 13.29 9.72
N ARG A 92 -1.32 12.53 10.75
CA ARG A 92 -1.84 12.65 12.11
C ARG A 92 -1.43 13.94 12.84
N SER A 93 -0.42 14.67 12.34
CA SER A 93 -0.04 15.96 12.95
C SER A 93 -1.18 16.97 12.86
N ALA A 94 -1.56 17.53 14.02
CA ALA A 94 -2.68 18.46 14.20
C ALA A 94 -2.29 19.93 13.97
N GLU A 95 -1.10 20.18 13.43
CA GLU A 95 -0.60 21.54 13.20
C GLU A 95 -0.96 22.04 11.78
N PRO A 96 -1.15 23.37 11.61
CA PRO A 96 -1.31 23.97 10.30
C PRO A 96 -0.13 23.59 9.40
N ARG A 97 -0.42 23.05 8.22
CA ARG A 97 0.63 22.61 7.29
C ARG A 97 1.22 23.77 6.52
N THR A 98 2.54 23.86 6.54
CA THR A 98 3.33 24.66 5.63
C THR A 98 3.24 24.10 4.20
N PRO A 99 3.53 24.92 3.17
CA PRO A 99 3.61 24.45 1.79
C PRO A 99 4.61 23.30 1.59
N GLU A 100 5.71 23.28 2.34
CA GLU A 100 6.70 22.20 2.32
C GLU A 100 6.12 20.89 2.83
N GLU A 101 5.32 20.95 3.91
CA GLU A 101 4.64 19.78 4.44
C GLU A 101 3.56 19.23 3.51
N LEU A 102 2.84 20.11 2.83
CA LEU A 102 1.88 19.72 1.79
C LEU A 102 2.58 19.06 0.60
N ASN A 103 3.79 19.49 0.25
CA ASN A 103 4.60 18.81 -0.76
C ASN A 103 5.01 17.39 -0.31
N ILE A 104 5.27 17.17 0.99
CA ILE A 104 5.53 15.82 1.53
C ILE A 104 4.27 14.95 1.43
N VAL A 105 3.08 15.49 1.70
CA VAL A 105 1.79 14.80 1.46
C VAL A 105 1.68 14.35 0.01
N HIS A 106 1.89 15.28 -0.94
CA HIS A 106 1.84 14.95 -2.36
C HIS A 106 2.88 13.89 -2.75
N MET A 107 4.05 13.89 -2.13
CA MET A 107 5.09 12.90 -2.41
C MET A 107 4.68 11.48 -2.00
N HIS A 108 4.00 11.30 -0.87
CA HIS A 108 3.46 10.00 -0.50
C HIS A 108 2.46 9.47 -1.54
N ILE A 109 1.55 10.35 -2.02
CA ILE A 109 0.57 9.99 -3.06
C ILE A 109 1.29 9.54 -4.34
N ARG A 110 2.31 10.27 -4.78
CA ARG A 110 3.08 9.91 -5.99
C ARG A 110 3.87 8.62 -5.84
N MET A 111 4.39 8.33 -4.65
CA MET A 111 5.09 7.07 -4.38
C MET A 111 4.13 5.89 -4.37
N LEU A 112 2.97 6.00 -3.71
CA LEU A 112 1.92 4.97 -3.76
C LEU A 112 1.46 4.74 -5.20
N LYS A 113 1.27 5.81 -5.98
CA LYS A 113 0.96 5.72 -7.40
C LYS A 113 2.03 4.97 -8.19
N THR A 114 3.30 5.28 -7.96
CA THR A 114 4.40 4.59 -8.65
C THR A 114 4.43 3.10 -8.31
N VAL A 115 4.26 2.75 -7.04
CA VAL A 115 4.22 1.35 -6.58
C VAL A 115 3.04 0.60 -7.19
N SER A 116 1.87 1.22 -7.26
CA SER A 116 0.67 0.65 -7.89
C SER A 116 0.81 0.52 -9.42
N ASP A 117 1.24 1.57 -10.12
CA ASP A 117 1.39 1.61 -11.58
C ASP A 117 2.41 0.58 -12.08
N HIS A 118 3.46 0.32 -11.29
CA HIS A 118 4.52 -0.65 -11.61
C HIS A 118 4.28 -2.04 -11.01
N ASP A 119 3.17 -2.25 -10.32
CA ASP A 119 2.85 -3.50 -9.63
C ASP A 119 3.99 -4.02 -8.73
N ILE A 120 4.53 -3.14 -7.91
CA ILE A 120 5.63 -3.50 -7.03
C ILE A 120 5.05 -4.25 -5.83
N SER A 121 5.34 -5.55 -5.77
CA SER A 121 5.00 -6.43 -4.67
C SER A 121 6.19 -6.66 -3.72
N GLY A 122 5.91 -7.27 -2.57
CA GLY A 122 6.87 -7.51 -1.50
C GLY A 122 7.43 -6.21 -0.92
N ASP A 123 8.74 -6.22 -0.66
CA ASP A 123 9.51 -5.08 -0.19
C ASP A 123 9.92 -4.11 -1.32
N GLY A 124 9.64 -4.45 -2.58
CA GLY A 124 10.07 -3.71 -3.77
C GLY A 124 11.58 -3.66 -4.02
N GLY A 125 12.37 -4.50 -3.33
CA GLY A 125 13.82 -4.62 -3.49
C GLY A 125 14.57 -3.29 -3.34
N ASP A 126 15.51 -3.04 -4.24
CA ASP A 126 16.30 -1.79 -4.24
C ASP A 126 15.45 -0.54 -4.45
N VAL A 127 14.35 -0.66 -5.21
CA VAL A 127 13.46 0.47 -5.49
C VAL A 127 12.66 0.81 -4.22
N GLY A 128 12.10 -0.21 -3.57
CA GLY A 128 11.36 -0.03 -2.32
C GLY A 128 12.21 0.57 -1.21
N ARG A 129 13.43 0.05 -1.00
CA ARG A 129 14.39 0.64 -0.04
C ARG A 129 14.64 2.13 -0.29
N ARG A 130 14.89 2.53 -1.54
CA ARG A 130 15.13 3.94 -1.89
C ARG A 130 13.89 4.81 -1.66
N ILE A 131 12.69 4.27 -1.87
CA ILE A 131 11.43 4.96 -1.60
C ILE A 131 11.30 5.20 -0.10
N VAL A 132 11.48 4.16 0.71
CA VAL A 132 11.40 4.22 2.17
C VAL A 132 12.43 5.18 2.75
N GLU A 133 13.70 5.05 2.37
CA GLU A 133 14.78 5.97 2.80
C GLU A 133 14.42 7.44 2.49
N LYS A 134 13.89 7.70 1.29
CA LYS A 134 13.48 9.04 0.90
C LYS A 134 12.30 9.55 1.74
N LEU A 135 11.34 8.70 2.08
CA LEU A 135 10.22 9.06 2.96
C LEU A 135 10.70 9.37 4.38
N GLN A 136 11.61 8.57 4.92
CA GLN A 136 12.19 8.80 6.24
C GLN A 136 12.91 10.16 6.31
N LEU A 137 13.73 10.47 5.30
CA LEU A 137 14.40 11.76 5.19
C LEU A 137 13.42 12.94 5.10
N LEU A 138 12.34 12.78 4.33
CA LEU A 138 11.33 13.83 4.15
C LEU A 138 10.46 14.03 5.40
N THR A 139 10.15 12.96 6.12
CA THR A 139 9.28 13.01 7.31
C THR A 139 10.03 13.33 8.60
N GLY A 140 11.35 13.54 8.52
CA GLY A 140 12.18 13.80 9.70
C GLY A 140 12.34 12.61 10.63
N ARG A 141 11.93 11.41 10.21
CA ARG A 141 12.26 10.14 10.86
C ARG A 141 13.67 9.72 10.45
N ALA A 142 14.67 10.55 10.76
CA ALA A 142 16.02 10.04 10.90
C ALA A 142 16.02 9.28 12.24
N GLU A 143 16.14 7.95 12.19
CA GLU A 143 16.40 7.16 13.39
C GLU A 143 17.72 7.68 14.01
N ASP A 144 17.65 8.16 15.25
CA ASP A 144 18.79 8.25 16.17
C ASP A 144 19.17 6.83 16.65
#